data_AF-A0A1G1MN65-F1
#
_entry.id   AF-A0A1G1MN65-F1
#
_cell.length_a   1.000
_cell.length_b   1.000
_cell.length_c   1.000
_cell.angle_alpha   90.00
_cell.angle_beta   90.00
_cell.angle_gamma   90.00
#
_symmetry.space_group_name_H-M   'P 1'
#
loop_
_entity.id
_entity.type
_entity.pdbx_description
1 polymer ?
#
loop_
_entity_poly.entity_id
_entity_poly.type
_entity_poly.pdbx_seq_one_letter_code
_entity_poly.pdbx_strand_id
1 'polypeptide(L)' 'MSRRPSRDIESIIRDGTAIDRAIVAARRRVIQRHRQLGVPLAIWRGGQVVEVPPESVELPADAGVAKADER' A
#
# COMPACT_ATOMS: atom_id res chain seq x y z
N MET A 1 17.00 -30.15 5.25
CA MET A 1 16.15 -29.63 4.17
C MET A 1 14.77 -29.33 4.76
N SER A 2 14.53 -28.10 5.22
CA SER A 2 13.26 -27.73 5.87
C SER A 2 12.19 -27.55 4.80
N ARG A 3 11.20 -28.45 4.78
CA ARG A 3 10.06 -28.40 3.86
C ARG A 3 9.13 -27.30 4.36
N ARG A 4 9.41 -26.04 3.98
CA ARG A 4 8.51 -24.92 4.28
C ARG A 4 7.15 -25.27 3.66
N PRO A 5 6.04 -25.33 4.42
CA PRO A 5 4.79 -25.86 3.91
C PRO A 5 4.29 -24.94 2.79
N SER A 6 4.29 -25.43 1.55
CA SER A 6 3.75 -24.69 0.40
C SER A 6 2.31 -24.22 0.62
N ARG A 7 1.56 -24.89 1.53
CA ARG A 7 0.19 -24.54 1.93
C ARG A 7 0.09 -23.18 2.65
N ASP A 8 1.13 -22.76 3.35
CA ASP A 8 1.08 -21.51 4.13
C ASP A 8 1.04 -20.29 3.21
N ILE A 9 1.80 -20.31 2.11
CA ILE A 9 1.85 -19.20 1.14
C ILE A 9 0.50 -19.05 0.42
N GLU A 10 -0.10 -20.14 -0.05
CA GLU A 10 -1.43 -20.10 -0.68
C GLU A 10 -2.49 -19.52 0.27
N SER A 11 -2.45 -19.89 1.56
CA SER A 11 -3.38 -19.34 2.55
C SER A 11 -3.18 -17.85 2.80
N ILE A 12 -1.92 -17.37 2.87
CA ILE A 12 -1.59 -15.95 3.05
C ILE A 12 -2.02 -15.13 1.83
N ILE A 13 -1.80 -15.66 0.63
CA ILE A 13 -2.24 -15.02 -0.62
C ILE A 13 -3.77 -14.95 -0.67
N ARG A 14 -4.47 -16.02 -0.25
CA ARG A 14 -5.93 -16.06 -0.23
C ARG A 14 -6.55 -15.15 0.82
N ASP A 15 -5.91 -15.01 1.99
CA ASP A 15 -6.31 -14.07 3.04
C ASP A 15 -6.16 -12.61 2.58
N GLY A 16 -5.15 -12.32 1.74
CA GLY A 16 -4.97 -11.02 1.09
C GLY A 16 -4.53 -9.88 2.03
N THR A 17 -4.84 -9.97 3.32
CA THR A 17 -4.59 -8.94 4.34
C THR A 17 -3.13 -8.48 4.39
N ALA A 18 -2.18 -9.43 4.31
CA ALA A 18 -0.76 -9.10 4.34
C ALA A 18 -0.32 -8.32 3.10
N ILE A 19 -0.85 -8.68 1.94
CA ILE A 19 -0.56 -8.02 0.66
C ILE A 19 -1.20 -6.63 0.64
N ASP A 20 -2.45 -6.50 1.09
CA ASP A 20 -3.15 -5.22 1.16
C ASP A 20 -2.42 -4.22 2.07
N ARG A 21 -1.99 -4.67 3.25
CA ARG A 21 -1.18 -3.85 4.16
C ARG A 21 0.14 -3.42 3.52
N ALA A 22 0.81 -4.32 2.80
CA ALA A 22 2.05 -4.01 2.10
C ALA A 22 1.83 -2.95 0.99
N ILE A 23 0.74 -3.07 0.23
CA ILE A 23 0.38 -2.11 -0.83
C ILE A 23 0.07 -0.74 -0.22
N VAL A 24 -0.72 -0.67 0.86
CA VAL A 24 -1.02 0.59 1.56
C VAL A 24 0.25 1.26 2.08
N ALA A 25 1.13 0.49 2.71
CA ALA A 25 2.41 0.99 3.21
C ALA A 25 3.31 1.51 2.08
N ALA A 26 3.38 0.79 0.95
CA ALA A 26 4.12 1.21 -0.22
C ALA A 26 3.57 2.52 -0.81
N ARG A 27 2.25 2.61 -0.99
CA ARG A 27 1.57 3.82 -1.47
C ARG A 27 1.87 5.02 -0.58
N ARG A 28 1.81 4.86 0.74
CA ARG A 28 2.12 5.92 1.70
C ARG A 28 3.56 6.43 1.54
N ARG A 29 4.54 5.52 1.47
CA ARG A 29 5.97 5.86 1.30
C ARG A 29 6.23 6.61 0.00
N VAL A 30 5.62 6.17 -1.10
CA VAL A 30 5.76 6.82 -2.41
C VAL A 30 5.25 8.26 -2.39
N ILE A 31 4.05 8.48 -1.84
CA ILE A 31 3.46 9.84 -1.73
C ILE A 31 4.36 10.74 -0.88
N GLN A 32 4.78 10.26 0.30
CA GLN A 32 5.65 11.04 1.19
C GLN A 32 6.97 11.40 0.52
N ARG A 33 7.60 10.46 -0.19
CA ARG A 33 8.87 10.70 -0.88
C ARG A 33 8.75 11.78 -1.95
N HIS A 34 7.67 11.77 -2.72
CA HIS A 34 7.44 12.77 -3.78
C HIS A 34 7.18 14.16 -3.21
N ARG A 35 6.41 14.26 -2.10
CA ARG A 35 6.26 15.53 -1.35
C ARG A 35 7.58 16.08 -0.86
N GLN A 36 8.42 15.23 -0.26
CA GLN A 36 9.74 15.63 0.25
C GLN A 36 10.69 16.12 -0.85
N LEU A 37 10.61 15.50 -2.03
CA LEU A 37 11.44 15.86 -3.17
C LEU A 37 10.87 17.02 -3.99
N GLY A 38 9.61 17.40 -3.77
CA GLY A 38 8.93 18.42 -4.57
C GLY A 38 8.74 18.01 -6.03
N VAL A 39 8.56 16.72 -6.32
CA VAL A 39 8.40 16.19 -7.68
C VAL A 39 7.01 15.55 -7.89
N PRO A 40 6.45 15.59 -9.12
CA PRO A 40 5.11 15.05 -9.40
C PRO A 40 5.00 13.53 -9.24
N LEU A 41 3.81 13.04 -8.87
CA LEU A 41 3.46 11.62 -8.89
C LEU A 41 2.86 11.22 -10.24
N ALA A 42 3.41 10.17 -10.86
CA ALA A 42 2.76 9.50 -11.98
C ALA A 42 1.68 8.53 -11.47
N ILE A 43 0.43 8.69 -11.93
CA ILE A 43 -0.70 7.82 -11.61
C ILE A 43 -1.39 7.34 -12.87
N TRP A 44 -2.00 6.15 -12.81
CA TRP A 44 -2.89 5.67 -13.87
C TRP A 44 -4.30 6.23 -13.65
N ARG A 45 -4.82 6.99 -14.61
CA ARG A 45 -6.18 7.55 -14.56
C ARG A 45 -6.78 7.57 -15.96
N GLY A 46 -7.96 6.96 -16.13
CA GLY A 46 -8.67 7.01 -17.41
C GLY A 46 -7.90 6.39 -18.59
N GLY A 47 -7.17 5.30 -18.36
CA GLY A 47 -6.46 4.57 -19.42
C GLY A 47 -5.11 5.15 -19.83
N GLN A 48 -4.58 6.11 -19.07
CA GLN A 48 -3.30 6.75 -19.34
C GLN A 48 -2.53 7.05 -18.05
N VAL A 49 -1.22 7.25 -18.18
CA VAL A 49 -0.37 7.76 -17.10
C VAL A 49 -0.46 9.29 -17.10
N VAL A 50 -0.82 9.86 -15.96
CA VAL A 50 -0.84 11.32 -15.75
C VAL A 50 0.04 11.69 -14.57
N GLU A 51 0.71 12.83 -14.66
CA GLU A 51 1.45 13.40 -13.53
C GLU A 51 0.55 14.34 -12.73
N VAL A 52 0.59 14.22 -11.40
CA VAL A 52 -0.18 15.05 -10.48
C VAL A 52 0.71 15.58 -9.35
N PRO A 53 0.40 16.76 -8.78
CA PRO A 53 1.05 17.21 -7.55
C PRO A 53 0.87 16.18 -6.43
N PRO A 54 1.91 15.84 -5.66
CA PRO A 54 1.79 14.84 -4.60
C PRO A 54 0.90 15.28 -3.43
N GLU A 55 0.59 16.57 -3.31
CA GLU A 55 -0.34 17.17 -2.36
C GLU A 55 -1.80 16.89 -2.71
N SER A 56 -2.12 16.72 -3.99
CA SER A 56 -3.50 16.42 -4.43
C SER A 56 -3.89 14.95 -4.23
N VAL A 57 -2.93 14.10 -3.86
CA VAL A 57 -3.17 12.68 -3.59
C VAL A 57 -3.31 12.46 -2.09
N GLU A 58 -4.44 11.89 -1.67
CA GLU A 58 -4.67 11.55 -0.27
C GLU A 58 -3.68 10.49 0.24
N LEU A 59 -3.11 10.76 1.41
CA LEU A 59 -2.31 9.79 2.14
C LEU A 59 -3.24 8.73 2.74
N PRO A 60 -3.05 7.44 2.42
CA PRO A 60 -3.86 6.41 3.04
C PRO A 60 -3.58 6.37 4.55
N ALA A 61 -4.65 6.11 5.32
CA ALA A 61 -4.54 5.90 6.76
C ALA A 61 -3.58 4.74 7.06
N ASP A 62 -2.93 4.81 8.21
CA ASP A 62 -2.05 3.72 8.63
C ASP A 62 -2.84 2.43 8.77
N ALA A 63 -2.46 1.41 8.00
CA ALA A 63 -3.04 0.06 8.04
C ALA A 63 -2.79 -0.68 9.38
N GLY A 64 -2.38 0.05 10.42
CA GLY A 64 -2.08 -0.44 11.77
C GLY A 64 -3.01 0.09 12.86
N VAL A 65 -4.12 0.76 12.54
CA VAL A 65 -5.10 1.22 13.54
C VAL A 65 -6.53 0.83 13.14
N ALA A 66 -6.75 -0.46 12.87
CA ALA A 66 -8.08 -1.02 13.07
C ALA A 66 -8.26 -1.17 14.59
N LYS A 67 -9.19 -0.40 15.14
CA LYS A 67 -9.46 -0.22 16.57
C LYS A 67 -9.36 -1.53 17.38
N ALA A 68 -8.42 -1.56 18.30
CA ALA A 68 -8.53 -2.35 19.53
C ALA A 68 -9.37 -1.51 20.52
N ASP A 69 -10.69 -1.58 20.37
CA ASP A 69 -11.76 -1.17 21.32
C ASP A 69 -13.02 -1.11 20.45
N GLU A 70 -13.99 -1.99 20.64
CA GLU A 70 -14.89 -1.95 21.78
C GLU A 70 -15.37 -3.36 22.17
N ARG A 71 -15.52 -3.56 23.48
CA ARG A 71 -15.76 -4.81 24.21
C ARG A 71 -17.15 -5.38 24.02
#